data_AF-A0A0F8WND5-F1
#
_entry.id   AF-A0A0F8WND5-F1
#
_cell.length_a   1.000
_cell.length_b   1.000
_cell.length_c   1.000
_cell.angle_alpha   90.00
_cell.angle_beta   90.00
_cell.angle_gamma   90.00
#
_symmetry.space_group_name_H-M   'P 1'
#
loop_
_entity.id
_entity.type
_entity.pdbx_description
1 polymer ?
#
loop_
_entity_poly.entity_id
_entity_poly.type
_entity_poly.pdbx_seq_one_letter_code
_entity_poly.pdbx_strand_id
1 'polypeptide(L)'
;KLVELFHLFRPLLEQAYEELGYPAEDLDNAIVAALDQILSTPIPTTPIALTHESVHYKYADPKLEALPPIQKQLLRMGPDHTQKIQTKARGLREALLSGAAEPVPTDDE
;
A
#
# COMPACT_ATOMS: atom_id res chain seq x y z
N LYS A 1 5.30 -1.85 17.50
CA LYS A 1 6.66 -1.67 16.89
C LYS A 1 6.66 -0.89 15.57
N LEU A 2 6.18 -1.41 14.43
CA LEU A 2 6.25 -0.63 13.16
C LEU A 2 5.37 0.63 13.19
N VAL A 3 4.16 0.52 13.74
CA VAL A 3 3.21 1.63 13.88
C VAL A 3 3.77 2.71 14.81
N GLU A 4 4.30 2.33 15.97
CA GLU A 4 5.02 3.26 16.88
C GLU A 4 6.16 4.00 16.16
N LEU A 5 6.95 3.28 15.35
CA LEU A 5 8.04 3.90 14.58
C LEU A 5 7.53 4.88 13.53
N PHE A 6 6.41 4.55 12.89
CA PHE A 6 5.74 5.46 11.96
C PHE A 6 5.29 6.74 12.67
N HIS A 7 4.62 6.64 13.81
CA HIS A 7 4.21 7.83 14.58
C HIS A 7 5.40 8.64 15.09
N LEU A 8 6.51 7.99 15.45
CA LEU A 8 7.75 8.67 15.85
C LEU A 8 8.33 9.52 14.71
N PHE A 9 8.31 9.00 13.48
CA PHE A 9 8.87 9.70 12.31
C PHE A 9 7.86 10.53 11.52
N ARG A 10 6.58 10.48 11.88
CA ARG A 10 5.49 11.18 11.22
C ARG A 10 5.80 12.64 10.91
N PRO A 11 6.30 13.48 11.85
CA PRO A 11 6.58 14.88 11.54
C PRO A 11 7.59 15.07 10.40
N LEU A 12 8.61 14.19 10.31
CA LEU A 12 9.60 14.23 9.23
C LEU A 12 9.02 13.74 7.90
N LEU A 13 8.11 12.77 7.95
CA LEU A 13 7.43 12.26 6.77
C LEU A 13 6.44 13.29 6.21
N GLU A 14 5.70 13.98 7.07
CA GLU A 14 4.77 15.06 6.71
C GLU A 14 5.53 16.22 6.06
N GLN A 15 6.63 16.66 6.66
CA GLN A 15 7.50 17.68 6.07
C GLN A 15 8.02 17.26 4.69
N ALA A 16 8.53 16.03 4.55
CA ALA A 16 9.01 15.54 3.25
C ALA A 16 7.88 15.42 2.22
N TYR A 17 6.65 15.14 2.64
CA TYR A 17 5.48 15.06 1.77
C TYR A 17 5.07 16.45 1.25
N GLU A 18 5.15 17.47 2.10
CA GLU A 18 4.99 18.89 1.71
C GLU A 18 6.07 19.36 0.73
N GLU A 19 7.32 18.96 0.95
CA GLU A 19 8.43 19.29 0.04
C GLU A 19 8.23 18.68 -1.37
N LEU A 20 7.44 17.60 -1.49
CA LEU A 20 7.02 17.03 -2.77
C LEU A 20 5.82 17.75 -3.41
N GLY A 21 5.23 18.74 -2.73
CA GLY A 21 4.09 19.53 -3.18
C GLY A 21 2.71 18.97 -2.79
N TYR A 22 2.64 18.03 -1.84
CA TYR A 22 1.38 17.49 -1.32
C TYR A 22 1.04 18.07 0.06
N PRO A 23 -0.24 18.18 0.46
CA PRO A 23 -0.59 18.61 1.82
C PRO A 23 -0.08 17.61 2.87
N ALA A 24 0.54 18.07 3.97
CA ALA A 24 1.04 17.20 5.04
C ALA A 24 -0.07 16.29 5.60
N GLU A 25 -1.26 16.86 5.81
CA GLU A 25 -2.42 16.17 6.38
C GLU A 25 -2.90 14.98 5.54
N ASP A 26 -2.54 14.94 4.25
CA ASP A 26 -2.92 13.84 3.35
C ASP A 26 -2.00 12.63 3.46
N LEU A 27 -0.86 12.71 4.17
CA LEU A 27 0.10 11.62 4.26
C LEU A 27 -0.55 10.32 4.78
N ASP A 28 -1.36 10.40 5.83
CA ASP A 28 -2.04 9.24 6.40
C ASP A 28 -2.99 8.59 5.41
N ASN A 29 -3.78 9.41 4.72
CA ASN A 29 -4.70 8.96 3.69
C ASN A 29 -3.94 8.30 2.53
N ALA A 30 -2.80 8.87 2.13
CA ALA A 30 -1.95 8.31 1.09
C ALA A 30 -1.38 6.94 1.49
N ILE A 31 -0.95 6.77 2.74
CA ILE A 31 -0.45 5.49 3.26
C ILE A 31 -1.57 4.44 3.29
N VAL A 32 -2.74 4.81 3.82
CA VAL A 32 -3.90 3.89 3.86
C VAL A 32 -4.34 3.51 2.44
N ALA A 33 -4.39 4.47 1.52
CA ALA A 33 -4.72 4.22 0.11
C ALA A 33 -3.70 3.29 -0.57
N ALA A 34 -2.41 3.45 -0.29
CA ALA A 34 -1.37 2.55 -0.79
C ALA A 34 -1.52 1.13 -0.24
N LEU A 35 -1.86 0.97 1.05
CA LEU A 35 -2.17 -0.32 1.65
C LEU A 35 -3.43 -0.95 1.02
N ASP A 36 -4.46 -0.17 0.74
CA ASP A 36 -5.67 -0.63 0.05
C ASP A 36 -5.38 -1.06 -1.40
N GLN A 37 -4.45 -0.39 -2.08
CA GLN A 37 -3.98 -0.81 -3.40
C GLN A 37 -3.26 -2.17 -3.35
N ILE A 38 -2.47 -2.44 -2.30
CA ILE A 38 -1.84 -3.74 -2.08
C ILE A 38 -2.90 -4.81 -1.82
N LEU A 39 -3.85 -4.53 -0.93
CA LEU A 39 -4.92 -5.45 -0.52
C LEU A 39 -5.90 -5.79 -1.64
N SER A 40 -6.07 -4.89 -2.61
CA SER A 40 -6.91 -5.11 -3.80
C SER A 40 -6.22 -5.90 -4.92
N THR A 41 -4.94 -6.27 -4.76
CA THR A 41 -4.25 -7.10 -5.76
C THR A 41 -4.93 -8.47 -5.88
N PRO A 42 -5.30 -8.94 -7.08
CA PRO A 42 -5.86 -10.27 -7.25
C PRO A 42 -4.81 -11.36 -6.98
N ILE A 43 -5.21 -12.46 -6.34
CA ILE A 43 -4.37 -13.67 -6.20
C ILE A 43 -4.75 -14.64 -7.32
N PRO A 44 -3.88 -14.85 -8.33
CA PRO A 44 -4.17 -15.74 -9.43
C PRO A 44 -4.12 -17.19 -8.97
N THR A 45 -5.18 -17.96 -9.26
CA THR A 45 -5.28 -19.39 -8.94
C THR A 45 -4.65 -20.28 -10.01
N THR A 46 -4.25 -19.70 -11.14
CA THR A 46 -3.62 -20.38 -12.28
C THR A 46 -2.39 -19.61 -12.73
N PRO A 47 -1.44 -20.26 -13.44
CA PRO A 47 -0.32 -19.56 -14.05
C PRO A 47 -0.79 -18.40 -14.93
N ILE A 48 -0.16 -17.23 -14.80
CA ILE A 48 -0.48 -16.07 -15.61
C ILE A 48 0.24 -16.18 -16.96
N ALA A 49 -0.51 -16.09 -18.06
CA ALA A 49 0.06 -16.09 -19.40
C ALA A 49 0.77 -14.76 -19.69
N LEU A 50 1.94 -14.84 -20.34
CA LEU A 50 2.73 -13.68 -20.76
C LEU A 50 2.82 -13.62 -22.28
N THR A 51 2.81 -12.41 -22.83
CA THR A 51 3.15 -12.14 -24.22
C THR A 51 4.54 -11.53 -24.31
N HIS A 52 5.28 -11.89 -25.36
CA HIS A 52 6.59 -11.34 -25.65
C HIS A 52 6.43 -10.25 -26.73
N GLU A 53 6.07 -9.04 -26.30
CA GLU A 53 6.07 -7.86 -27.18
C GLU A 53 7.40 -7.13 -27.03
N SER A 54 8.32 -7.32 -27.99
CA SER A 54 9.68 -6.74 -28.01
C SER A 54 10.62 -7.25 -26.91
N VAL A 55 11.43 -6.40 -26.26
CA VAL A 55 12.45 -6.77 -25.26
C VAL A 55 11.84 -7.12 -23.89
N HIS A 56 10.54 -6.88 -23.70
CA HIS A 56 9.87 -7.01 -22.41
C HIS A 56 8.69 -8.00 -22.47
N TYR A 57 8.47 -8.70 -21.36
CA TYR A 57 7.27 -9.51 -21.16
C TYR A 57 6.13 -8.65 -20.60
N LYS A 58 4.93 -8.84 -21.17
CA LYS A 58 3.67 -8.25 -20.69
C LYS A 58 2.70 -9.34 -20.27
N TYR A 59 1.72 -9.00 -19.44
CA TYR A 59 0.61 -9.90 -19.17
C TYR A 59 -0.26 -10.03 -20.41
N ALA A 60 -0.62 -11.27 -20.76
CA ALA A 60 -1.49 -11.54 -21.90
C ALA A 60 -2.92 -11.04 -21.67
N ASP A 61 -3.37 -11.03 -20.40
CA ASP A 61 -4.66 -10.45 -20.00
C ASP A 61 -4.54 -8.92 -19.89
N PRO A 62 -5.26 -8.14 -20.73
CA PRO A 62 -5.23 -6.68 -20.68
C PRO A 62 -5.65 -6.12 -19.32
N LYS A 63 -6.51 -6.83 -18.57
CA LYS A 63 -6.93 -6.40 -17.23
C LYS A 63 -5.77 -6.46 -16.24
N LEU A 64 -4.94 -7.50 -16.32
CA LEU A 64 -3.75 -7.64 -15.48
C LEU A 64 -2.66 -6.65 -15.90
N GLU A 65 -2.51 -6.39 -17.20
CA GLU A 65 -1.52 -5.42 -17.70
C GLU A 65 -1.88 -3.97 -17.34
N ALA A 66 -3.17 -3.65 -17.27
CA ALA A 66 -3.67 -2.34 -16.86
C ALA A 66 -3.59 -2.08 -15.34
N LEU A 67 -3.23 -3.08 -14.54
CA LEU A 67 -3.10 -2.89 -13.10
C LEU A 67 -1.98 -1.90 -12.75
N PRO A 68 -2.12 -1.19 -11.61
CA PRO A 68 -1.07 -0.35 -11.09
C PRO A 68 0.27 -1.09 -10.94
N PRO A 69 1.41 -0.39 -11.06
CA PRO A 69 2.74 -1.01 -11.00
C PRO A 69 2.97 -1.89 -9.77
N ILE A 70 2.51 -1.47 -8.58
CA ILE A 70 2.65 -2.24 -7.35
C ILE A 70 1.88 -3.56 -7.40
N GLN A 71 0.66 -3.57 -7.93
CA GLN A 71 -0.14 -4.78 -8.07
C GLN A 71 0.49 -5.74 -9.08
N LYS A 72 1.01 -5.20 -10.20
CA LYS A 72 1.80 -6.00 -11.16
C LYS A 72 3.05 -6.60 -10.53
N GLN A 73 3.70 -5.87 -9.62
CA GLN A 73 4.87 -6.37 -8.90
C GLN A 73 4.48 -7.54 -7.97
N LEU A 74 3.39 -7.42 -7.22
CA LEU A 74 2.89 -8.51 -6.37
C LEU A 74 2.58 -9.75 -7.21
N LEU A 75 1.89 -9.60 -8.34
CA LEU A 75 1.63 -10.70 -9.27
C LEU A 75 2.91 -11.42 -9.74
N ARG A 76 3.99 -10.68 -10.00
CA ARG A 76 5.29 -11.27 -10.38
C ARG A 76 5.96 -12.08 -9.27
N MET A 77 5.62 -11.82 -8.01
CA MET A 77 6.15 -12.57 -6.86
C MET A 77 5.44 -13.91 -6.65
N GLY A 78 4.30 -14.14 -7.31
CA GLY A 78 3.48 -15.34 -7.19
C GLY A 78 2.45 -15.29 -6.05
N PRO A 79 1.52 -16.26 -6.01
CA PRO A 79 0.37 -16.24 -5.10
C PRO A 79 0.79 -16.30 -3.62
N ASP A 80 1.74 -17.17 -3.26
CA ASP A 80 2.19 -17.34 -1.88
C ASP A 80 2.79 -16.05 -1.29
N HIS A 81 3.64 -15.36 -2.06
CA HIS A 81 4.24 -14.10 -1.63
C HIS A 81 3.22 -12.98 -1.59
N THR A 82 2.34 -12.90 -2.59
CA THR A 82 1.24 -11.93 -2.61
C THR A 82 0.38 -12.05 -1.36
N GLN A 83 -0.02 -13.27 -0.99
CA GLN A 83 -0.84 -13.52 0.20
C GLN A 83 -0.12 -13.14 1.51
N LYS A 84 1.18 -13.45 1.62
CA LYS A 84 1.99 -13.05 2.78
C LYS A 84 2.07 -11.54 2.90
N ILE A 85 2.29 -10.83 1.79
CA ILE A 85 2.35 -9.36 1.76
C ILE A 85 0.99 -8.78 2.14
N GLN A 86 -0.10 -9.25 1.55
CA GLN A 86 -1.46 -8.79 1.87
C GLN A 86 -1.83 -9.03 3.33
N THR A 87 -1.44 -10.16 3.90
CA THR A 87 -1.66 -10.43 5.34
C THR A 87 -0.96 -9.40 6.21
N LYS A 88 0.29 -9.04 5.88
CA LYS A 88 1.04 -8.01 6.61
C LYS A 88 0.45 -6.61 6.39
N ALA A 89 0.05 -6.28 5.16
CA ALA A 89 -0.58 -5.01 4.83
C ALA A 89 -1.91 -4.83 5.59
N ARG A 90 -2.71 -5.90 5.71
CA ARG A 90 -3.97 -5.88 6.48
C ARG A 90 -3.73 -5.58 7.95
N GLY A 91 -2.80 -6.30 8.58
CA GLY A 91 -2.46 -6.06 9.98
C GLY A 91 -1.89 -4.66 10.23
N LEU A 92 -1.10 -4.13 9.29
CA LEU A 92 -0.59 -2.76 9.38
C LEU A 92 -1.71 -1.73 9.25
N ARG A 93 -2.60 -1.89 8.26
CA ARG A 93 -3.75 -1.02 8.04
C ARG A 93 -4.65 -0.97 9.27
N GLU A 94 -5.01 -2.13 9.81
CA GLU A 94 -5.85 -2.22 11.02
C GLU A 94 -5.18 -1.50 12.20
N ALA A 95 -3.88 -1.73 12.41
CA ALA A 95 -3.16 -1.10 13.51
C ALA A 95 -3.07 0.44 13.38
N LEU A 96 -2.86 0.96 12.16
CA LEU A 96 -2.85 2.40 11.89
C LEU A 96 -4.23 3.03 12.14
N LEU A 97 -5.30 2.37 11.73
CA LEU A 97 -6.68 2.87 11.94
C LEU A 97 -7.12 2.76 13.40
N SER A 98 -6.67 1.74 14.13
CA SER A 98 -6.98 1.60 15.57
C SER A 98 -6.22 2.61 16.45
N GLY A 99 -5.01 3.00 16.03
CA GLY A 99 -4.18 3.98 16.75
C GLY A 99 -4.61 5.44 16.51
N ALA A 100 -5.43 5.70 15.49
CA ALA A 100 -5.99 7.03 15.21
C ALA A 100 -7.21 7.39 16.09
N ALA A 101 -7.64 6.50 16.99
CA ALA A 101 -8.88 6.61 17.76
C ALA A 101 -8.71 7.06 19.22
N GLU A 102 -7.61 7.71 19.59
CA GLU A 102 -7.59 8.51 20.82
C GLU A 102 -8.04 9.94 20.50
N PRO A 103 -9.23 10.39 20.94
CA PRO A 103 -9.57 11.79 20.90
C PRO A 103 -8.58 12.53 21.80
N VAL A 104 -7.96 13.58 21.25
CA VAL A 104 -7.27 14.60 22.04
C VAL A 104 -8.18 14.93 23.23
N PRO A 105 -7.72 14.80 24.48
CA PRO A 105 -8.45 15.39 25.58
C PRO A 105 -8.43 16.89 25.32
N THR A 106 -9.55 17.41 24.85
CA THR A 106 -9.86 18.83 25.00
C THR A 106 -9.90 19.06 26.50
N ASP A 107 -8.79 19.56 27.03
CA ASP A 107 -8.76 20.31 28.27
C ASP A 107 -9.63 21.56 28.04
N ASP A 108 -10.94 21.39 28.19
CA ASP A 108 -11.89 22.48 28.35
C ASP A 108 -12.27 22.51 29.85
N GLU A 109 -11.67 23.49 30.52
CA GLU A 109 -11.95 24.14 31.82
C GLU A 109 -12.85 23.46 32.87
#